data_AF-A0A971GXJ8-F1
#
_entry.id   AF-A0A971GXJ8-F1
#
_cell.length_a   1.000
_cell.length_b   1.000
_cell.length_c   1.000
_cell.angle_alpha   90.00
_cell.angle_beta   90.00
_cell.angle_gamma   90.00
#
_symmetry.space_group_name_H-M   'P 1'
#
loop_
_entity.id
_entity.type
_entity.pdbx_description
1 polymer ?
#
loop_
_entity_poly.entity_id
_entity_poly.type
_entity_poly.pdbx_seq_one_letter_code
_entity_poly.pdbx_strand_id
1 'polypeptide(L)' 'MEYDFLTYIKEYHQGKEMAVSSGYLQNKFSISSRTVRKIVNQLRNDGNPICC' A
#
# COMPACT_ATOMS: atom_id res chain seq x y z
N MET A 1 2.26 11.41 3.05
CA MET A 1 2.93 10.10 2.90
C MET A 1 1.95 8.94 3.01
N GLU A 2 1.30 8.68 4.16
CA GLU A 2 0.29 7.60 4.27
C GLU A 2 -0.97 7.88 3.42
N TYR A 3 -1.40 9.14 3.38
CA TYR A 3 -2.50 9.58 2.50
C TYR A 3 -2.17 9.35 1.01
N ASP A 4 -0.96 9.70 0.57
CA ASP A 4 -0.53 9.50 -0.82
C ASP A 4 -0.43 8.01 -1.18
N PHE A 5 0.00 7.18 -0.23
CA PHE A 5 0.05 5.73 -0.39
C PHE A 5 -1.35 5.13 -0.54
N LEU A 6 -2.29 5.54 0.30
CA LEU A 6 -3.67 5.09 0.23
C LEU A 6 -4.34 5.52 -1.07
N THR A 7 -4.19 6.79 -1.47
CA THR A 7 -4.73 7.32 -2.73
C THR A 7 -4.15 6.58 -3.92
N TYR A 8 -2.84 6.37 -3.97
CA TYR A 8 -2.20 5.62 -5.03
C TYR A 8 -2.71 4.17 -5.13
N ILE A 9 -2.78 3.46 -4.00
CA ILE A 9 -3.32 2.10 -3.97
C ILE A 9 -4.78 2.09 -4.42
N LYS A 10 -5.59 3.04 -3.96
CA LYS A 10 -7.00 3.15 -4.36
C LYS A 10 -7.18 3.60 -5.80
N GLU A 11 -6.26 4.31 -6.42
CA GLU A 11 -6.41 4.72 -7.82
C GLU A 11 -5.95 3.64 -8.79
N TYR A 12 -4.89 2.90 -8.44
CA TYR A 12 -4.20 2.01 -9.38
C TYR A 12 -4.28 0.53 -9.02
N HIS A 13 -4.61 0.17 -7.77
CA HIS A 13 -4.51 -1.19 -7.25
C HIS A 13 -5.82 -1.64 -6.59
N GLN A 14 -6.95 -1.39 -7.24
CA GLN A 14 -8.26 -1.88 -6.82
C GLN A 14 -8.56 -3.27 -7.39
N GLY A 15 -8.95 -4.21 -6.52
CA GLY A 15 -9.37 -5.55 -6.92
C GLY A 15 -8.22 -6.57 -6.94
N LYS A 16 -8.59 -7.87 -6.95
CA LYS A 16 -7.63 -8.99 -6.87
C LYS A 16 -6.65 -9.05 -8.04
N GLU A 17 -7.04 -8.56 -9.20
CA GLU A 17 -6.23 -8.62 -10.43
C GLU A 17 -5.16 -7.51 -10.49
N MET A 18 -5.29 -6.48 -9.65
CA MET A 18 -4.37 -5.33 -9.61
C MET A 18 -3.51 -5.33 -8.35
N ALA A 19 -3.34 -6.50 -7.71
CA ALA A 19 -2.52 -6.67 -6.52
C ALA A 19 -1.06 -6.26 -6.82
N VAL A 20 -0.45 -5.52 -5.88
CA VAL A 20 0.88 -4.95 -6.06
C VAL A 20 1.85 -5.50 -5.04
N SER A 21 3.00 -5.97 -5.53
CA SER A 21 4.01 -6.54 -4.65
C SER A 21 4.62 -5.49 -3.73
N SER A 22 4.95 -5.90 -2.51
CA SER A 22 5.67 -5.05 -1.56
C SER A 22 7.02 -4.54 -2.10
N GLY A 23 7.67 -5.27 -3.02
CA GLY A 23 8.91 -4.83 -3.68
C GLY A 23 8.70 -3.63 -4.61
N TYR A 24 7.59 -3.64 -5.36
CA TYR A 24 7.22 -2.50 -6.20
C TYR A 24 6.96 -1.24 -5.37
N LEU A 25 6.22 -1.38 -4.27
CA LEU A 25 5.91 -0.25 -3.37
C LEU A 25 7.16 0.32 -2.70
N GLN A 26 8.11 -0.54 -2.31
CA GLN A 26 9.40 -0.09 -1.77
C GLN A 26 10.14 0.82 -2.75
N ASN A 27 10.24 0.40 -4.03
CA ASN A 27 10.91 1.19 -5.06
C ASN A 27 10.15 2.49 -5.39
N LYS A 28 8.82 2.39 -5.59
CA LYS A 28 7.96 3.53 -5.94
C LYS A 28 8.02 4.65 -4.91
N PHE A 29 7.93 4.29 -3.63
CA PHE A 29 7.92 5.26 -2.52
C PHE A 29 9.29 5.47 -1.89
N SER A 30 10.33 4.77 -2.37
CA SER A 30 11.68 4.79 -1.79
C SER A 30 11.68 4.55 -0.28
N ILE A 31 10.89 3.57 0.17
CA ILE A 31 10.75 3.20 1.59
C ILE A 31 11.14 1.74 1.83
N SER A 32 11.49 1.43 3.08
CA SER A 32 11.82 0.06 3.49
C SER A 32 10.59 -0.86 3.48
N SER A 33 10.82 -2.17 3.31
CA SER A 33 9.78 -3.20 3.48
C SER A 33 9.07 -3.14 4.83
N ARG A 34 9.79 -2.78 5.90
CA ARG A 34 9.22 -2.59 7.23
C ARG A 34 8.22 -1.43 7.25
N THR A 35 8.58 -0.32 6.60
CA THR A 35 7.71 0.85 6.46
C THR A 35 6.46 0.50 5.65
N VAL A 36 6.60 -0.20 4.52
CA VAL A 36 5.46 -0.67 3.71
C VAL A 36 4.49 -1.49 4.56
N ARG A 37 4.99 -2.48 5.30
CA ARG A 37 4.15 -3.32 6.18
C ARG A 37 3.46 -2.51 7.26
N LYS A 38 4.15 -1.54 7.87
CA LYS A 38 3.57 -0.65 8.89
C LYS A 38 2.41 0.15 8.30
N ILE A 39 2.61 0.79 7.15
CA ILE A 39 1.58 1.59 6.47
C ILE A 39 0.38 0.71 6.09
N VAL A 40 0.61 -0.45 5.48
CA VAL A 40 -0.47 -1.39 5.10
C VAL A 40 -1.26 -1.84 6.34
N ASN A 41 -0.59 -2.21 7.42
CA ASN A 41 -1.26 -2.64 8.65
C ASN A 41 -2.04 -1.50 9.30
N GLN A 42 -1.48 -0.29 9.31
CA GLN A 42 -2.14 0.90 9.83
C GLN A 42 -3.42 1.18 9.03
N LEU A 43 -3.33 1.20 7.71
CA LEU A 43 -4.48 1.43 6.83
C LEU A 43 -5.56 0.35 6.98
N ARG A 44 -5.18 -0.92 7.19
CA ARG A 44 -6.12 -2.02 7.50
C ARG A 44 -6.84 -1.81 8.83
N ASN A 45 -6.11 -1.39 9.87
CA ASN A 45 -6.68 -1.06 11.17
C ASN A 45 -7.62 0.15 11.09
N ASP A 46 -7.31 1.11 10.21
CA ASP A 46 -8.13 2.29 9.95
C ASP A 46 -9.37 1.99 9.08
N GLY A 47 -9.64 0.70 8.79
CA GLY A 47 -10.83 0.27 8.05
C GLY A 47 -10.70 0.35 6.53
N ASN A 48 -9.49 0.55 5.98
CA ASN A 48 -9.25 0.49 4.55
C ASN A 48 -8.84 -0.94 4.14
N PRO A 49 -9.68 -1.69 3.40
CA PRO A 49 -9.36 -3.04 2.96
C PRO A 49 -8.32 -3.00 1.85
N ILE A 50 -7.04 -2.99 2.24
CA ILE A 50 -5.91 -3.02 1.30
C ILE A 50 -5.41 -4.45 1.13
N CYS A 51 -5.41 -4.91 -0.12
CA CYS A 51 -4.75 -6.14 -0.52
C CYS A 51 -3.42 -5.77 -1.21
N CYS A 52 -2.33 -6.32 -0.72
CA CYS A 52 -0.97 -6.18 -1.25
C CYS A 52 -0.37 -7.58 -1.39
#